data_AF-A0A845RFJ1-F1
#
_entry.id   AF-A0A845RFJ1-F1
#
_cell.length_a   1.000
_cell.length_b   1.000
_cell.length_c   1.000
_cell.angle_alpha   90.00
_cell.angle_beta   90.00
_cell.angle_gamma   90.00
#
_symmetry.space_group_name_H-M   'P 1'
#
loop_
_entity.id
_entity.type
_entity.pdbx_description
1 polymer ?
#
loop_
_entity_poly.entity_id
_entity_poly.type
_entity_poly.pdbx_seq_one_letter_code
_entity_poly.pdbx_strand_id
1 'polypeptide(L)'
;MNLKRSAAILLLAAVLSTGCGAQSKQLTLENVRQLSQKGGALTWSDFDRYVCEDIGFGMIVLRYPIDGEYALMIGGPSREQPPMYIRLTRAQEAMELRGGDIDAFLARQSDHVPD
;
A
#
# COMPACT_ATOMS: atom_id res chain seq x y z
N MET A 1 5.26 6.67 52.89
CA MET A 1 3.79 6.52 52.97
C MET A 1 3.29 6.21 51.56
N ASN A 2 2.77 5.01 51.36
CA ASN A 2 2.30 4.47 50.08
C ASN A 2 1.01 5.16 49.64
N LEU A 3 0.88 5.51 48.36
CA LEU A 3 -0.43 5.60 47.74
C LEU A 3 -0.42 4.99 46.33
N LYS A 4 -0.71 3.69 46.33
CA LYS A 4 -1.57 2.94 45.39
C LYS A 4 -1.39 3.25 43.89
N ARG A 5 -0.81 2.25 43.23
CA ARG A 5 -0.83 1.97 41.79
C ARG A 5 -2.22 2.25 41.20
N SER A 6 -2.31 3.22 40.29
CA SER A 6 -3.45 3.38 39.38
C SER A 6 -2.93 3.21 37.96
N ALA A 7 -3.02 1.98 37.46
CA ALA A 7 -2.83 1.64 36.06
C ALA A 7 -3.99 2.23 35.26
N ALA A 8 -3.78 3.38 34.62
CA ALA A 8 -4.66 3.83 33.56
C ALA A 8 -4.20 3.13 32.27
N ILE A 9 -4.85 2.01 31.99
CA ILE A 9 -4.76 1.28 30.73
C ILE A 9 -5.24 2.23 29.63
N LEU A 10 -4.30 2.82 28.88
CA LEU A 10 -4.60 3.50 27.63
C LEU A 10 -5.14 2.43 26.67
N LEU A 11 -6.45 2.43 26.51
CA LEU A 11 -7.19 1.64 25.54
C LEU A 11 -6.58 1.87 24.15
N LEU A 12 -5.80 0.90 23.69
CA LEU A 12 -5.46 0.73 22.29
C LEU A 12 -6.79 0.44 21.58
N ALA A 13 -7.46 1.49 21.07
CA ALA A 13 -8.49 1.31 20.08
C ALA A 13 -7.79 0.80 18.82
N ALA A 14 -7.61 -0.51 18.72
CA ALA A 14 -7.38 -1.17 17.45
C ALA A 14 -8.63 -0.89 16.62
N VAL A 15 -8.63 0.23 15.90
CA VAL A 15 -9.53 0.44 14.78
C VAL A 15 -9.25 -0.76 13.88
N LEU A 16 -10.20 -1.68 13.86
CA LEU A 16 -10.19 -2.80 12.93
C LEU A 16 -10.32 -2.16 11.55
N SER A 17 -9.17 -1.83 10.96
CA SER A 17 -9.03 -1.49 9.56
C SER A 17 -9.77 -2.57 8.81
N THR A 18 -10.95 -2.23 8.31
CA THR A 18 -11.71 -3.13 7.44
C THR A 18 -10.97 -3.09 6.11
N GLY A 19 -9.84 -3.79 6.07
CA GLY A 19 -8.94 -3.83 4.94
C GLY A 19 -9.54 -4.67 3.82
N CYS A 20 -9.15 -4.37 2.59
CA CYS A 20 -9.73 -4.97 1.39
C CYS A 20 -9.59 -6.51 1.39
N GLY A 21 -10.72 -7.19 1.12
CA GLY A 21 -10.83 -8.62 0.78
C GLY A 21 -11.05 -9.61 1.95
N ALA A 22 -12.13 -10.40 1.89
CA ALA A 22 -12.51 -11.46 2.86
C ALA A 22 -11.54 -12.66 2.94
N GLN A 23 -10.47 -12.67 2.14
CA GLN A 23 -9.43 -13.68 2.12
C GLN A 23 -8.09 -12.97 1.88
N SER A 24 -7.51 -12.43 2.95
CA SER A 24 -6.52 -11.36 2.85
C SER A 24 -5.10 -11.89 2.71
N LYS A 25 -4.51 -11.82 1.50
CA LYS A 25 -3.09 -12.13 1.24
C LYS A 25 -2.24 -10.85 1.33
N GLN A 26 -1.01 -10.92 1.84
CA GLN A 26 -0.08 -9.79 1.75
C GLN A 26 0.41 -9.60 0.31
N LEU A 27 0.41 -8.36 -0.19
CA LEU A 27 1.02 -8.04 -1.48
C LEU A 27 2.56 -8.09 -1.36
N THR A 28 3.23 -8.61 -2.38
CA THR A 28 4.70 -8.72 -2.43
C THR A 28 5.22 -8.03 -3.69
N LEU A 29 6.51 -7.67 -3.74
CA LEU A 29 7.12 -7.10 -4.95
C LEU A 29 7.02 -8.06 -6.14
N GLU A 30 7.12 -9.36 -5.92
CA GLU A 30 6.94 -10.35 -6.99
C GLU A 30 5.51 -10.31 -7.56
N ASN A 31 4.49 -10.23 -6.69
CA ASN A 31 3.12 -10.06 -7.16
C ASN A 31 2.95 -8.77 -7.99
N VAL A 32 3.58 -7.66 -7.57
CA VAL A 32 3.57 -6.39 -8.29
C VAL A 32 4.22 -6.53 -9.67
N ARG A 33 5.35 -7.23 -9.77
CA ARG A 33 6.02 -7.54 -11.04
C ARG A 33 5.09 -8.31 -11.98
N GLN A 34 4.45 -9.37 -11.50
CA GLN A 34 3.50 -10.15 -12.29
C GLN A 34 2.30 -9.32 -12.75
N LEU A 35 1.71 -8.52 -11.84
CA LEU A 35 0.57 -7.65 -12.16
C LEU A 35 0.92 -6.57 -13.19
N SER A 36 2.13 -6.00 -13.11
CA SER A 36 2.58 -4.94 -14.02
C SER A 36 2.59 -5.35 -15.50
N GLN A 37 2.71 -6.64 -15.78
CA GLN A 37 2.67 -7.19 -17.14
C GLN A 37 1.32 -6.93 -17.83
N LYS A 38 0.23 -6.72 -17.06
CA LYS A 38 -1.07 -6.34 -17.62
C LYS A 38 -1.08 -4.89 -18.14
N GLY A 39 -0.11 -4.06 -17.75
CA GLY A 39 0.03 -2.68 -18.21
C GLY A 39 -1.26 -1.89 -18.05
N GLY A 40 -1.71 -1.25 -19.14
CA GLY A 40 -2.94 -0.45 -19.17
C GLY A 40 -4.24 -1.20 -18.88
N ALA A 41 -4.23 -2.55 -18.87
CA ALA A 41 -5.40 -3.37 -18.54
C ALA A 41 -5.59 -3.62 -17.03
N LEU A 42 -4.74 -3.04 -16.18
CA LEU A 42 -4.88 -3.13 -14.72
C LEU A 42 -6.16 -2.41 -14.23
N THR A 43 -6.88 -3.08 -13.33
CA THR A 43 -8.12 -2.60 -12.71
C THR A 43 -8.05 -2.69 -11.20
N TRP A 44 -9.03 -2.14 -10.48
CA TRP A 44 -9.15 -2.30 -9.02
C TRP A 44 -9.18 -3.77 -8.60
N SER A 45 -9.96 -4.59 -9.31
CA SER A 45 -10.21 -5.98 -8.93
C SER A 45 -9.02 -6.92 -9.06
N ASP A 46 -7.97 -6.50 -9.78
CA ASP A 46 -6.69 -7.20 -9.77
C ASP A 46 -6.04 -7.22 -8.37
N PHE A 47 -6.47 -6.32 -7.48
CA PHE A 47 -5.90 -6.11 -6.15
C PHE A 47 -6.85 -6.47 -4.98
N ASP A 48 -8.13 -6.77 -5.23
CA ASP A 48 -9.16 -7.00 -4.19
C ASP A 48 -8.81 -8.14 -3.20
N ARG A 49 -7.91 -9.05 -3.59
CA ARG A 49 -7.45 -10.17 -2.75
C ARG A 49 -6.36 -9.79 -1.73
N TYR A 50 -5.84 -8.56 -1.80
CA TYR A 50 -4.72 -8.14 -0.98
C TYR A 50 -5.13 -7.23 0.16
N VAL A 51 -4.45 -7.37 1.30
CA VAL A 51 -4.58 -6.46 2.44
C VAL A 51 -4.25 -5.04 1.98
N CYS A 52 -5.16 -4.11 2.24
CA CYS A 52 -4.95 -2.69 2.00
C CYS A 52 -5.66 -1.82 3.05
N GLU A 53 -5.30 -0.54 3.07
CA GLU A 53 -5.95 0.51 3.86
C GLU A 53 -6.51 1.55 2.90
N ASP A 54 -7.74 2.02 3.10
CA ASP A 54 -8.23 3.22 2.43
C ASP A 54 -7.78 4.44 3.22
N ILE A 55 -6.95 5.26 2.59
CA ILE A 55 -6.36 6.48 3.15
C ILE A 55 -6.83 7.74 2.41
N GLY A 56 -7.86 7.61 1.58
CA GLY A 56 -8.42 8.69 0.80
C GLY A 56 -9.30 9.65 1.62
N PHE A 57 -9.41 10.90 1.15
CA PHE A 57 -10.38 11.87 1.64
C PHE A 57 -11.02 12.59 0.46
N GLY A 58 -12.33 12.34 0.23
CA GLY A 58 -13.04 12.86 -0.95
C GLY A 58 -12.78 12.12 -2.26
N MET A 59 -11.87 11.14 -2.27
CA MET A 59 -11.66 10.17 -3.34
C MET A 59 -11.12 8.87 -2.74
N ILE A 60 -11.18 7.76 -3.46
CA ILE A 60 -10.66 6.49 -2.97
C ILE A 60 -9.14 6.45 -3.19
N VAL A 61 -8.40 6.14 -2.14
CA VAL A 61 -6.95 5.91 -2.22
C VAL A 61 -6.59 4.68 -1.41
N LEU A 62 -6.34 3.58 -2.10
CA LEU A 62 -5.94 2.33 -1.46
C LEU A 62 -4.41 2.24 -1.36
N ARG A 63 -3.93 2.01 -0.14
CA ARG A 63 -2.54 1.73 0.18
C ARG A 63 -2.37 0.23 0.49
N TYR A 64 -1.51 -0.43 -0.27
CA TYR A 64 -1.12 -1.83 -0.06
C TYR A 64 0.33 -1.86 0.47
N PRO A 65 0.55 -2.11 1.77
CA PRO A 65 1.91 -2.21 2.31
C PRO A 65 2.69 -3.39 1.70
N ILE A 66 3.99 -3.24 1.46
CA ILE A 66 4.87 -4.30 0.94
C ILE A 66 6.19 -4.26 1.71
N ASP A 67 6.47 -5.31 2.47
CA ASP A 67 7.74 -5.54 3.20
C ASP A 67 8.24 -4.37 4.07
N GLY A 68 7.33 -3.51 4.54
CA GLY A 68 7.62 -2.38 5.44
C GLY A 68 8.26 -1.15 4.78
N GLU A 69 8.86 -1.31 3.60
CA GLU A 69 9.56 -0.24 2.88
C GLU A 69 8.75 0.31 1.70
N TYR A 70 8.07 -0.58 0.99
CA TYR A 70 7.33 -0.26 -0.22
C TYR A 70 5.83 -0.19 0.07
N ALA A 71 5.12 0.51 -0.81
CA ALA A 71 3.67 0.38 -0.88
C ALA A 71 3.21 0.49 -2.34
N LEU A 72 2.11 -0.17 -2.66
CA LEU A 72 1.36 0.13 -3.86
C LEU A 72 0.24 1.11 -3.52
N MET A 73 0.16 2.20 -4.27
CA MET A 73 -0.82 3.26 -4.12
C MET A 73 -1.74 3.26 -5.33
N ILE A 74 -3.04 3.04 -5.12
CA ILE A 74 -4.03 3.02 -6.20
C ILE A 74 -5.13 4.02 -5.89
N GLY A 75 -5.35 4.99 -6.77
CA GLY A 75 -6.29 6.09 -6.52
C GLY A 75 -7.16 6.47 -7.71
N GLY A 76 -8.36 6.94 -7.40
CA GLY A 76 -9.36 7.36 -8.39
C GLY A 76 -10.65 7.84 -7.73
N PRO A 77 -11.57 8.41 -8.53
CA PRO A 77 -12.78 9.04 -8.01
C PRO A 77 -13.81 8.01 -7.49
N SER A 78 -13.78 6.77 -8.00
CA SER A 78 -14.77 5.74 -7.72
C SER A 78 -14.26 4.34 -8.13
N ARG A 79 -14.97 3.26 -7.75
CA ARG A 79 -14.67 1.87 -8.15
C ARG A 79 -15.19 1.53 -9.55
N GLU A 80 -16.16 2.29 -10.03
CA GLU A 80 -16.85 2.11 -11.32
C GLU A 80 -16.02 2.62 -12.50
N GLN A 81 -15.01 3.46 -12.24
CA GLN A 81 -14.06 3.97 -13.23
C GLN A 81 -12.67 3.35 -13.03
N PRO A 82 -11.85 3.23 -14.09
CA PRO A 82 -10.47 2.76 -13.96
C PRO A 82 -9.66 3.61 -12.96
N PRO A 83 -8.68 3.02 -12.26
CA PRO A 83 -7.74 3.80 -11.45
C PRO A 83 -7.09 4.93 -12.25
N MET A 84 -7.06 6.13 -11.67
CA MET A 84 -6.34 7.27 -12.24
C MET A 84 -4.83 7.03 -12.20
N TYR A 85 -4.34 6.43 -11.11
CA TYR A 85 -2.94 6.03 -10.96
C TYR A 85 -2.82 4.68 -10.26
N ILE A 86 -1.75 3.96 -10.59
CA ILE A 86 -1.32 2.74 -9.91
C ILE A 86 0.18 2.89 -9.72
N ARG A 87 0.64 3.20 -8.51
CA ARG A 87 2.04 3.58 -8.27
C ARG A 87 2.71 2.69 -7.26
N LEU A 88 3.88 2.17 -7.60
CA LEU A 88 4.81 1.62 -6.62
C LEU A 88 5.54 2.80 -5.96
N THR A 89 5.52 2.85 -4.63
CA THR A 89 6.08 3.95 -3.85
C THR A 89 7.10 3.45 -2.84
N ARG A 90 8.14 4.24 -2.61
CA ARG A 90 9.16 4.07 -1.57
C ARG A 90 9.55 5.46 -1.06
N ALA A 91 9.39 5.71 0.25
CA ALA A 91 9.63 7.03 0.83
C ALA A 91 8.92 8.15 0.03
N GLN A 92 9.66 9.11 -0.54
CA GLN A 92 9.13 10.21 -1.37
C GLN A 92 9.12 9.88 -2.88
N GLU A 93 9.58 8.69 -3.27
CA GLU A 93 9.62 8.26 -4.66
C GLU A 93 8.36 7.48 -5.05
N ALA A 94 7.94 7.67 -6.29
CA ALA A 94 6.83 6.92 -6.88
C ALA A 94 7.12 6.63 -8.35
N MET A 95 6.67 5.47 -8.82
CA MET A 95 6.69 5.09 -10.23
C MET A 95 5.31 4.57 -10.64
N GLU A 96 4.80 5.05 -11.77
CA GLU A 96 3.60 4.50 -12.38
C GLU A 96 3.85 3.06 -12.81
N LEU A 97 3.03 2.14 -12.33
CA LEU A 97 3.16 0.71 -12.57
C LEU A 97 2.81 0.35 -14.02
N ARG A 98 1.89 1.09 -14.64
CA ARG A 98 1.46 0.90 -16.02
C ARG A 98 2.57 1.33 -16.98
N GLY A 99 3.46 0.40 -17.30
CA GLY A 99 4.61 0.61 -18.19
C GLY A 99 5.87 1.14 -17.52
N GLY A 100 5.91 1.18 -16.18
CA GLY A 100 7.11 1.53 -15.43
C GLY A 100 8.13 0.39 -15.37
N ASP A 101 9.40 0.76 -15.32
CA ASP A 101 10.52 -0.18 -15.12
C ASP A 101 10.74 -0.43 -13.62
N ILE A 102 10.12 -1.51 -13.12
CA ILE A 102 10.21 -1.92 -11.72
C ILE A 102 11.66 -2.22 -11.32
N ASP A 103 12.44 -2.85 -12.20
CA ASP A 103 13.83 -3.20 -11.88
C ASP A 103 14.68 -1.94 -11.70
N ALA A 104 14.53 -0.96 -12.59
CA ALA A 104 15.21 0.31 -12.45
C ALA A 104 14.75 1.09 -11.20
N PHE A 105 13.48 1.01 -10.81
CA PHE A 105 12.98 1.62 -9.57
C PHE A 105 13.61 0.97 -8.33
N LEU A 106 13.67 -0.36 -8.30
CA LEU A 106 14.27 -1.11 -7.20
C LEU A 106 15.79 -0.97 -7.18
N ALA A 107 16.49 -0.87 -8.31
CA ALA A 107 17.95 -0.72 -8.33
C ALA A 107 18.46 0.59 -7.70
N ARG A 108 17.63 1.65 -7.71
CA ARG A 108 17.94 2.96 -7.09
C ARG A 108 18.08 2.92 -5.55
N GLN A 109 17.86 1.76 -4.91
CA GLN A 109 18.20 1.52 -3.49
C GLN A 109 19.67 1.78 -3.18
N SER A 110 20.54 1.60 -4.16
CA SER A 110 21.95 1.25 -3.92
C SER A 110 22.86 2.42 -3.54
N ASP A 111 22.35 3.67 -3.53
CA ASP A 111 23.18 4.87 -3.37
C ASP A 111 23.09 5.53 -1.97
N HIS A 112 22.33 4.98 -1.02
CA HIS A 112 22.31 5.49 0.35
C HIS A 112 23.11 4.61 1.31
N VAL A 113 24.42 4.82 1.35
CA VAL A 113 25.26 4.47 2.50
C VAL A 113 25.09 5.59 3.53
N PRO A 114 24.60 5.34 4.75
CA PRO A 114 24.63 6.36 5.80
C PRO A 114 26.08 6.55 6.25
N ASP A 115 26.54 7.80 6.29
CA ASP A 115 27.82 8.22 6.92
C ASP A 115 27.91 7.80 8.40
#